data_AF-A0A967UK24-F1
#
_entry.id   AF-A0A967UK24-F1
#
_cell.length_a   1.000
_cell.length_b   1.000
_cell.length_c   1.000
_cell.angle_alpha   90.00
_cell.angle_beta   90.00
_cell.angle_gamma   90.00
#
_symmetry.space_group_name_H-M   'P 1'
#
loop_
_entity.id
_entity.type
_entity.pdbx_description
1 polymer ?
#
loop_
_entity_poly.entity_id
_entity_poly.type
_entity_poly.pdbx_seq_one_letter_code
_entity_poly.pdbx_strand_id
1 'polypeptide(L)' 'QLDRRCGGGLQAIVTGAMMIESGACDVVMAGGVESMSNIEYYTTDMRWGTRAGTTRLFD' A
#
# COMPACT_ATOMS: atom_id res chain seq x y z
N GLN A 1 6.96 6.87 -4.67
CA GLN A 1 6.35 5.80 -3.85
C GLN A 1 5.05 6.33 -3.26
N LEU A 2 3.91 5.74 -3.65
CA LEU A 2 2.57 6.20 -3.24
C LEU A 2 2.14 5.62 -1.88
N ASP A 3 2.59 4.41 -1.54
CA ASP A 3 2.40 3.85 -0.21
C ASP A 3 3.25 4.63 0.81
N ARG A 4 2.56 5.48 1.56
CA ARG A 4 3.08 6.27 2.68
C ARG A 4 2.18 6.08 3.90
N ARG A 5 1.61 4.88 4.08
CA ARG A 5 0.63 4.58 5.14
C ARG A 5 -0.54 5.58 5.09
N CYS A 6 -0.92 6.17 6.22
CA CYS A 6 -1.96 7.19 6.32
C CYS A 6 -1.75 8.40 5.40
N GLY A 7 -0.50 8.68 5.00
CA GLY A 7 -0.18 9.75 4.05
C GLY A 7 -0.39 9.39 2.58
N GLY A 8 -0.70 8.13 2.24
CA GLY A 8 -0.76 7.65 0.86
C GLY A 8 -1.81 8.36 0.00
N GLY A 9 -3.00 8.61 0.56
CA GLY A 9 -4.05 9.37 -0.13
C GLY A 9 -3.66 10.81 -0.44
N LEU A 10 -3.04 11.51 0.53
CA LEU A 10 -2.53 12.86 0.31
C LEU A 10 -1.37 12.87 -0.69
N GLN A 11 -0.48 11.87 -0.62
CA GLN A 11 0.61 11.74 -1.57
C GLN A 11 0.12 11.55 -3.00
N ALA A 12 -0.97 10.80 -3.20
CA ALA A 12 -1.59 10.64 -4.52
C ALA A 12 -2.08 11.98 -5.09
N ILE A 13 -2.68 12.83 -4.24
CA ILE A 13 -3.14 14.17 -4.65
C ILE A 13 -1.95 15.06 -5.02
N VAL A 14 -0.91 15.10 -4.19
CA VAL A 14 0.30 15.90 -4.47
C VAL A 14 0.96 15.47 -5.78
N THR A 15 1.08 14.16 -6.01
CA THR A 15 1.63 13.65 -7.27
C THR A 15 0.72 13.96 -8.46
N GLY A 16 -0.61 13.87 -8.30
CA GLY A 16 -1.59 14.28 -9.32
C GLY A 16 -1.45 15.74 -9.74
N ALA A 17 -1.34 16.65 -8.78
CA ALA A 17 -1.13 18.07 -9.03
C ALA A 17 0.18 18.31 -9.81
N MET A 18 1.28 17.68 -9.38
CA MET A 18 2.58 17.79 -10.06
C MET A 18 2.54 17.28 -11.51
N MET A 19 1.72 16.25 -11.81
CA MET A 19 1.57 15.76 -13.19
C MET A 19 0.83 16.77 -14.09
N ILE A 20 -0.16 17.48 -13.56
CA ILE A 20 -0.85 18.54 -14.30
C ILE A 20 0.07 19.77 -14.46
N GLU A 21 0.71 20.22 -13.39
CA GLU A 21 1.59 21.41 -13.41
C GLU A 21 2.79 21.23 -14.34
N SER A 22 3.34 20.01 -14.44
CA SER A 22 4.44 19.71 -15.35
C SER A 22 4.01 19.52 -16.82
N GLY A 23 2.70 19.54 -17.10
CA GLY A 23 2.16 19.24 -18.44
C GLY A 23 2.27 17.76 -18.82
N ALA A 24 2.47 16.86 -17.85
CA ALA A 24 2.54 15.42 -18.10
C ALA A 24 1.15 14.82 -18.37
N CYS A 25 0.08 15.44 -17.89
CA CYS A 25 -1.31 15.09 -18.21
C CYS A 25 -2.26 16.28 -18.01
N ASP A 26 -3.37 16.31 -18.75
CA ASP A 26 -4.40 17.36 -18.60
C ASP A 26 -5.40 17.05 -17.47
N VAL A 27 -5.65 15.76 -17.20
CA VAL A 27 -6.61 15.28 -16.20
C VAL A 27 -6.07 14.01 -15.55
N VAL A 28 -6.21 13.92 -14.22
CA VAL A 28 -5.86 12.72 -13.46
C VAL A 28 -6.85 12.48 -12.32
N MET A 29 -7.17 11.21 -12.06
CA MET A 29 -7.90 10.79 -10.87
C MET A 29 -6.91 10.45 -9.76
N ALA A 30 -7.02 11.11 -8.61
CA ALA A 30 -6.15 10.90 -7.46
C ALA A 30 -6.97 10.65 -6.19
N GLY A 31 -6.45 9.82 -5.29
CA GLY A 31 -7.08 9.45 -4.03
C GLY A 31 -6.39 8.27 -3.37
N GLY A 32 -6.99 7.75 -2.29
CA GLY A 32 -6.52 6.55 -1.59
C GLY A 32 -7.69 5.82 -0.95
N VAL A 33 -7.58 4.49 -0.88
CA VAL A 33 -8.56 3.61 -0.25
C VAL A 33 -7.82 2.54 0.54
N GLU A 34 -8.42 2.07 1.63
CA GLU A 34 -7.92 0.95 2.42
C GLU A 34 -9.08 0.10 2.95
N SER A 35 -8.80 -1.16 3.27
CA SER A 35 -9.78 -2.07 3.88
C SER A 35 -9.11 -2.91 4.96
N MET A 36 -9.02 -2.36 6.17
CA MET A 36 -8.36 -3.02 7.29
C MET A 36 -9.09 -4.26 7.79
N SER A 37 -10.42 -4.33 7.61
CA SER A 37 -11.20 -5.51 7.99
C SER A 37 -11.01 -6.70 7.04
N ASN A 38 -10.37 -6.51 5.89
CA ASN A 38 -10.18 -7.54 4.86
C ASN A 38 -8.71 -7.92 4.66
N ILE A 39 -7.79 -7.48 5.53
CA ILE A 39 -6.37 -7.85 5.43
C ILE A 39 -6.19 -9.34 5.71
N GLU A 40 -5.24 -9.97 5.03
CA GLU A 40 -4.96 -11.39 5.17
C GLU A 40 -4.06 -11.70 6.38
N TYR A 41 -4.34 -12.82 7.04
CA TYR A 41 -3.36 -13.40 7.95
C TYR A 41 -2.16 -13.95 7.16
N TYR A 42 -0.94 -13.55 7.53
CA TYR A 42 0.27 -13.98 6.82
C TYR A 42 1.36 -14.50 7.76
N THR A 43 2.33 -15.23 7.19
CA THR A 43 3.54 -15.67 7.91
C THR A 43 4.76 -15.58 7.01
N THR A 44 5.90 -15.22 7.58
CA THR A 44 7.18 -15.13 6.88
C THR A 44 7.91 -16.47 6.81
N ASP A 45 7.51 -17.45 7.63
CA ASP A 45 8.32 -18.63 7.91
C ASP A 45 8.00 -19.82 6.99
N MET A 46 6.83 -19.82 6.36
CA MET A 46 6.34 -20.94 5.56
C MET A 46 7.07 -21.11 4.22
N ARG A 47 7.64 -20.04 3.64
CA ARG A 47 8.28 -20.09 2.31
C ARG A 47 9.39 -21.15 2.23
N TRP A 48 10.15 -21.32 3.31
CA TRP A 48 11.29 -22.24 3.37
C TRP A 48 11.03 -23.44 4.29
N GLY A 49 9.79 -23.58 4.76
CA GLY A 49 9.38 -24.57 5.73
C GLY A 49 9.71 -24.17 7.16
N THR A 50 8.74 -24.34 8.06
CA THR A 50 8.95 -24.27 9.50
C THR A 50 9.14 -25.69 10.03
N ARG A 51 10.32 -25.99 10.61
CA ARG A 51 10.67 -27.37 11.01
C ARG A 51 9.99 -27.80 12.31
N ALA A 52 10.02 -26.96 13.34
CA ALA A 52 9.42 -27.21 14.65
C ALA A 52 9.22 -25.88 15.40
N GLY A 53 8.24 -25.84 16.30
CA GLY A 53 7.85 -24.63 17.04
C GLY A 53 6.59 -23.96 16.47
N THR A 54 6.15 -22.89 17.13
CA THR A 54 4.91 -22.18 16.76
C THR A 54 5.15 -21.29 15.54
N THR A 55 4.41 -21.54 14.45
CA THR A 55 4.31 -20.59 13.33
C THR A 55 3.43 -19.42 13.76
N ARG A 56 3.99 -18.20 13.74
CA ARG A 56 3.23 -16.99 14.02
C ARG A 56 2.49 -16.57 12.76
N LEU A 57 1.18 -16.35 12.91
CA LEU A 57 0.35 -15.67 11.93
C LEU A 57 0.22 -14.21 12.38
N PHE A 58 0.53 -13.30 11.46
CA PHE A 58 0.35 -11.86 11.60
C PHE A 58 -0.98 -11.45 10.99
N ASP A 59 -1.60 -10.42 11.55
CA ASP A 59 -2.80 -9.73 11.05
C ASP A 59 -2.35 -8.42 10.39
#